data_AF-A0AAV0JUQ3-F1
#
_entry.id   AF-A0AAV0JUQ3-F1
#
_cell.length_a   1.000
_cell.length_b   1.000
_cell.length_c   1.000
_cell.angle_alpha   90.00
_cell.angle_beta   90.00
_cell.angle_gamma   90.00
#
_symmetry.space_group_name_H-M   'P 1'
#
loop_
_entity.id
_entity.type
_entity.pdbx_description
1 polymer ?
#
loop_
_entity_poly.entity_id
_entity_poly.type
_entity_poly.pdbx_seq_one_letter_code
_entity_poly.pdbx_strand_id
1 'polypeptide(L)'
;MKEVQEFEDSKLGVKGLVDSGISSIPRFFVHPNFKPDPNPGARPDVIPTIDLSGVDRQDARAKIAEQISGACRELGFFQVVNHGIPVEFLDRFVGAVRGFHEQPTEEKAKLYRREPGTGVSFFSNIDLFHSKAASWR
;
A
#
# COMPACT_ATOMS: atom_id res chain seq x y z
N MET A 1 -20.87 -12.96 -5.17
CA MET A 1 -20.15 -14.13 -5.72
C MET A 1 -19.91 -13.96 -7.22
N LYS A 2 -20.93 -13.86 -8.08
CA LYS A 2 -20.73 -13.71 -9.54
C LYS A 2 -19.89 -12.48 -9.94
N GLU A 3 -20.24 -11.29 -9.45
CA GLU A 3 -19.45 -10.05 -9.72
C GLU A 3 -17.98 -10.15 -9.26
N VAL A 4 -17.73 -10.83 -8.14
CA VAL A 4 -16.38 -11.01 -7.58
C VAL A 4 -15.57 -11.95 -8.47
N GLN A 5 -16.19 -13.01 -8.97
CA GLN A 5 -15.56 -13.94 -9.91
C GLN A 5 -15.27 -13.27 -11.25
N GLU A 6 -16.21 -12.50 -11.80
CA GLU A 6 -16.00 -11.74 -13.05
C GLU A 6 -14.86 -10.72 -12.92
N PHE A 7 -14.79 -10.02 -11.79
CA PHE A 7 -13.68 -9.13 -11.47
C PHE A 7 -12.34 -9.89 -11.43
N GLU A 8 -12.32 -11.03 -10.77
CA GLU A 8 -11.13 -11.88 -10.69
C GLU A 8 -10.67 -12.36 -12.08
N ASP A 9 -11.60 -12.94 -12.85
CA ASP A 9 -11.31 -13.53 -14.16
C ASP A 9 -10.83 -12.48 -15.17
N SER A 10 -11.28 -11.23 -15.00
CA SER A 10 -10.84 -10.10 -15.83
C SER A 10 -9.36 -9.78 -15.67
N LYS A 11 -8.77 -10.06 -14.49
CA LYS A 11 -7.38 -9.70 -14.11
C LYS A 11 -7.04 -8.21 -14.26
N LEU A 12 -8.06 -7.35 -14.43
CA LEU A 12 -7.91 -5.91 -14.64
C LEU A 12 -7.42 -5.19 -13.37
N GLY A 13 -7.78 -5.72 -12.21
CA GLY A 13 -7.62 -5.03 -10.94
C GLY A 13 -8.45 -3.73 -10.87
N VAL A 14 -8.26 -2.96 -9.81
CA VAL A 14 -9.03 -1.71 -9.61
C VAL A 14 -8.68 -0.65 -10.64
N LYS A 15 -7.41 -0.52 -11.03
CA LYS A 15 -6.99 0.41 -12.10
C LYS A 15 -7.75 0.15 -13.40
N GLY A 16 -7.83 -1.09 -13.87
CA GLY A 16 -8.53 -1.40 -15.11
C GLY A 16 -10.05 -1.16 -15.02
N LEU A 17 -10.65 -1.25 -13.83
CA LEU A 17 -12.04 -0.78 -13.62
C LEU A 17 -12.16 0.74 -13.74
N VAL A 18 -11.21 1.50 -13.20
CA VAL A 18 -11.21 2.97 -13.32
C VAL A 18 -11.03 3.37 -14.78
N ASP A 19 -10.07 2.77 -15.47
CA ASP A 19 -9.75 3.06 -16.88
C ASP A 19 -10.90 2.71 -17.83
N SER A 20 -11.76 1.74 -17.47
CA SER A 20 -12.96 1.40 -18.26
C SER A 20 -14.11 2.40 -18.11
N GLY A 21 -13.95 3.41 -17.24
CA GLY A 21 -14.91 4.50 -17.08
C GLY A 21 -16.16 4.10 -16.30
N ILE A 22 -16.04 3.19 -15.32
CA ILE A 22 -17.18 2.81 -14.48
C ILE A 22 -17.86 4.06 -13.88
N SER A 23 -19.19 4.08 -13.90
CA SER A 23 -19.98 5.18 -13.33
C SER A 23 -20.33 4.97 -11.86
N SER A 24 -20.11 3.77 -11.33
CA SER A 24 -20.44 3.39 -9.96
C SER A 24 -19.49 2.32 -9.43
N ILE A 25 -19.12 2.42 -8.16
CA ILE A 25 -18.27 1.44 -7.47
C ILE A 25 -19.03 0.10 -7.35
N PRO A 26 -18.45 -1.04 -7.77
CA PRO A 26 -19.07 -2.35 -7.59
C PRO A 26 -19.36 -2.65 -6.12
N ARG A 27 -20.49 -3.32 -5.86
CA ARG A 27 -21.00 -3.50 -4.49
C ARG A 27 -20.03 -4.22 -3.56
N PHE A 28 -19.22 -5.12 -4.09
CA PHE A 28 -18.24 -5.88 -3.31
C PHE A 28 -17.05 -5.04 -2.84
N PHE A 29 -16.88 -3.78 -3.25
CA PHE A 29 -15.93 -2.83 -2.65
C PHE A 29 -16.56 -1.94 -1.57
N VAL A 30 -17.89 -1.99 -1.39
CA VAL A 30 -18.59 -1.17 -0.40
C VAL A 30 -18.51 -1.84 0.96
N HIS A 31 -17.72 -1.28 1.87
CA HIS A 31 -17.56 -1.81 3.22
C HIS A 31 -18.86 -1.64 4.04
N PRO A 32 -19.48 -2.73 4.53
CA PRO A 32 -20.82 -2.68 5.12
C PRO A 32 -20.90 -1.89 6.43
N ASN A 33 -19.77 -1.69 7.11
CA ASN A 33 -19.68 -0.98 8.38
C ASN A 33 -18.82 0.29 8.27
N PHE A 34 -18.69 0.85 7.07
CA PHE A 34 -17.96 2.11 6.91
C PHE A 34 -18.68 3.22 7.67
N LYS A 35 -18.04 3.72 8.72
CA LYS A 35 -18.46 4.93 9.43
C LYS A 35 -17.45 6.01 9.06
N PRO A 36 -17.85 7.05 8.33
CA PRO A 36 -16.95 8.16 8.07
C PRO A 36 -16.48 8.74 9.40
N ASP A 37 -15.22 9.14 9.46
CA ASP A 37 -14.68 9.83 10.62
C ASP A 37 -15.56 11.06 10.91
N PRO A 38 -16.12 11.20 12.12
CA PRO A 38 -16.94 12.36 12.48
C PRO A 38 -16.15 13.67 12.46
N ASN A 39 -14.81 13.64 12.47
CA ASN A 39 -13.95 14.80 12.35
C ASN A 39 -12.84 14.59 11.31
N PRO A 40 -13.17 14.64 10.01
CA PRO A 40 -12.20 14.39 8.93
C PRO A 40 -11.07 15.43 8.85
N GLY A 41 -11.17 16.53 9.62
CA GLY A 41 -10.14 17.56 9.75
C GLY A 41 -9.34 17.49 11.06
N ALA A 42 -9.60 16.50 11.93
CA ALA A 42 -8.77 16.26 13.10
C ALA A 42 -7.33 16.03 12.62
N ARG A 43 -6.39 16.82 13.12
CA ARG A 43 -4.98 16.47 12.92
C ARG A 43 -4.74 15.21 13.77
N PRO A 44 -4.28 14.10 13.17
CA PRO A 44 -3.84 12.98 13.98
C PRO A 44 -2.73 13.47 14.91
N ASP A 45 -2.56 12.76 16.04
CA ASP A 45 -1.36 12.94 16.86
C ASP A 45 -0.12 12.92 15.95
N VAL A 46 0.80 13.85 16.20
CA VAL A 46 1.97 14.03 15.33
C VAL A 46 2.75 12.71 15.29
N ILE A 47 2.78 12.05 14.14
CA ILE A 47 3.56 10.83 13.95
C ILE A 47 5.03 11.17 14.21
N PRO A 48 5.70 10.48 15.15
CA PRO A 48 7.11 10.73 15.46
C PRO A 48 7.96 10.62 14.21
N THR A 49 8.82 11.61 13.98
CA THR A 49 9.80 11.60 12.89
C THR A 49 11.19 11.44 13.49
N ILE A 50 11.92 10.41 13.07
CA ILE A 50 13.24 10.07 13.60
C ILE A 50 14.30 10.41 12.56
N ASP A 51 15.25 11.24 12.95
CA ASP A 51 16.38 11.62 12.12
C ASP A 51 17.51 10.59 12.28
N LEU A 52 17.87 9.92 11.19
CA LEU A 52 18.93 8.91 11.18
C LEU A 52 20.32 9.50 10.88
N SER A 53 20.46 10.82 10.81
CA SER A 53 21.74 11.47 10.59
C SER A 53 22.75 11.10 11.70
N GLY A 54 23.94 10.69 11.27
CA GLY A 54 25.01 10.31 12.19
C GLY A 54 24.77 9.01 12.97
N VAL A 55 23.86 8.14 12.52
CA VAL A 55 23.65 6.79 13.10
C VAL A 55 24.92 5.94 13.19
N ASP A 56 25.94 6.26 12.39
CA ASP A 56 27.26 5.62 12.44
C ASP A 56 28.09 6.01 13.66
N ARG A 57 27.76 7.12 14.33
CA ARG A 57 28.42 7.55 15.57
C ARG A 57 27.79 6.85 16.76
N GLN A 58 28.60 6.20 17.59
CA GLN A 58 28.12 5.36 18.70
C GLN A 58 27.21 6.11 19.69
N ASP A 59 27.53 7.37 20.00
CA ASP A 59 26.76 8.22 20.92
C ASP A 59 25.39 8.63 20.34
N ALA A 60 25.32 8.87 19.03
CA ALA A 60 24.07 9.19 18.34
C ALA A 60 23.21 7.93 18.14
N ARG A 61 23.84 6.80 17.81
CA ARG A 61 23.16 5.52 17.56
C ARG A 61 22.32 5.07 18.75
N ALA A 62 22.85 5.18 19.97
CA ALA A 62 22.13 4.80 21.18
C ALA A 62 20.85 5.63 21.36
N LYS A 63 20.94 6.95 21.13
CA LYS A 63 19.79 7.87 21.23
C LYS A 63 18.74 7.60 20.15
N ILE A 64 19.17 7.36 18.91
CA ILE A 64 18.26 7.01 17.81
C ILE A 64 17.54 5.69 18.09
N ALA A 65 18.24 4.68 18.62
CA ALA A 65 17.64 3.41 18.99
C ALA A 65 16.60 3.57 20.13
N GLU A 66 16.88 4.44 21.11
CA GLU A 66 15.92 4.78 22.16
C GLU A 66 14.68 5.48 21.60
N GLN A 67 14.83 6.42 20.67
CA GLN A 67 13.70 7.07 19.98
C GLN A 67 12.84 6.08 19.20
N ILE A 68 13.46 5.15 18.47
CA ILE A 68 12.75 4.09 17.73
C ILE A 68 11.97 3.20 18.72
N SER A 69 12.63 2.78 19.81
CA SER A 69 12.00 1.96 20.85
C SER A 69 10.80 2.68 21.48
N GLY A 70 10.93 3.97 21.78
CA GLY A 70 9.83 4.81 22.30
C GLY A 70 8.65 4.87 21.33
N ALA A 71 8.90 5.24 20.07
CA ALA A 71 7.84 5.34 19.06
C ALA A 71 7.14 4.00 18.80
N CYS A 72 7.88 2.89 18.80
CA CYS A 72 7.31 1.54 18.70
C CYS A 72 6.41 1.18 19.89
N ARG A 73 6.76 1.59 21.11
CA ARG A 73 5.99 1.29 22.33
C ARG A 73 4.75 2.17 22.48
N GLU A 74 4.86 3.45 22.14
CA GLU A 74 3.80 4.43 22.36
C GLU A 74 2.77 4.43 21.23
N LEU A 75 3.23 4.36 19.98
CA LEU A 75 2.38 4.48 18.79
C LEU A 75 2.43 3.26 17.87
N GLY A 76 3.55 2.53 17.86
CA GLY A 76 3.78 1.44 16.91
C GLY A 76 4.05 1.93 15.47
N PHE A 77 4.24 3.23 15.28
CA PHE A 77 4.46 3.85 13.97
C PHE A 77 5.34 5.10 14.07
N PHE A 78 6.22 5.32 13.09
CA PHE A 78 7.08 6.49 12.99
C PHE A 78 7.53 6.72 11.54
N GLN A 79 8.00 7.93 11.25
CA GLN A 79 8.65 8.29 10.00
C GLN A 79 10.17 8.35 10.22
N VAL A 80 10.94 8.16 9.16
CA VAL A 80 12.40 8.33 9.17
C VAL A 80 12.83 9.36 8.13
N VAL A 81 13.80 10.19 8.49
CA VAL A 81 14.47 11.13 7.58
C VAL A 81 15.98 10.94 7.66
N ASN A 82 16.71 11.44 6.66
CA ASN A 82 18.17 11.27 6.56
C ASN A 82 18.63 9.80 6.66
N HIS A 83 17.82 8.88 6.12
CA HIS A 83 18.07 7.43 6.13
C HIS A 83 19.17 6.97 5.16
N GLY A 84 19.84 7.89 4.47
CA GLY A 84 20.97 7.59 3.58
C GLY A 84 20.60 7.03 2.20
N ILE A 85 19.32 6.85 1.90
CA ILE A 85 18.86 6.46 0.54
C ILE A 85 18.72 7.74 -0.29
N PRO A 86 19.39 7.85 -1.45
CA PRO A 86 19.28 9.02 -2.31
C PRO A 86 17.85 9.26 -2.79
N VAL A 87 17.44 10.53 -2.87
CA VAL A 87 16.09 10.91 -3.33
C VAL A 87 15.87 10.44 -4.77
N GLU A 88 16.90 10.51 -5.62
CA GLU A 88 16.83 10.07 -7.01
C GLU A 88 16.55 8.56 -7.12
N PHE A 89 16.97 7.77 -6.13
CA PHE A 89 16.61 6.36 -6.08
C PHE A 89 15.12 6.17 -5.77
N LEU A 90 14.58 6.93 -4.80
CA LEU A 90 13.16 6.89 -4.45
C LEU A 90 12.28 7.30 -5.63
N ASP A 91 12.66 8.36 -6.35
CA ASP A 91 11.95 8.82 -7.54
C ASP A 91 11.94 7.76 -8.65
N ARG A 92 13.09 7.13 -8.92
CA ARG A 92 13.16 6.01 -9.88
C ARG A 92 12.32 4.82 -9.43
N PHE A 93 12.30 4.51 -8.15
CA PHE A 93 11.51 3.41 -7.61
C PHE A 93 10.01 3.66 -7.80
N VAL A 94 9.51 4.85 -7.41
CA VAL A 94 8.11 5.25 -7.64
C VAL A 94 7.78 5.26 -9.13
N GLY A 95 8.70 5.77 -9.96
CA GLY A 95 8.57 5.76 -11.42
C GLY A 95 8.45 4.35 -11.99
N ALA A 96 9.26 3.39 -11.52
CA ALA A 96 9.22 2.00 -11.98
C ALA A 96 7.93 1.29 -11.55
N VAL A 97 7.48 1.49 -10.30
CA VAL A 97 6.21 0.93 -9.81
C VAL A 97 5.04 1.47 -10.62
N ARG A 98 5.00 2.79 -10.88
CA ARG A 98 4.01 3.41 -11.75
C ARG A 98 4.08 2.84 -13.16
N GLY A 99 5.28 2.77 -13.73
CA GLY A 99 5.52 2.24 -15.07
C GLY A 99 5.00 0.81 -15.24
N PHE A 100 5.16 -0.05 -14.23
CA PHE A 100 4.55 -1.38 -14.22
C PHE A 100 3.02 -1.32 -14.29
N HIS A 101 2.38 -0.51 -13.44
CA HIS A 101 0.91 -0.45 -13.36
C HIS A 101 0.27 0.22 -14.58
N GLU A 102 0.99 1.08 -15.30
CA GLU A 102 0.54 1.72 -16.56
C GLU A 102 0.72 0.83 -17.80
N GLN A 103 1.35 -0.35 -17.69
CA GLN A 103 1.42 -1.28 -18.82
C GLN A 103 0.02 -1.78 -19.23
N PRO A 104 -0.14 -2.23 -20.50
CA PRO A 104 -1.34 -2.91 -20.95
C PRO A 104 -1.73 -4.06 -20.01
N THR A 105 -3.04 -4.28 -19.85
CA THR A 105 -3.56 -5.34 -18.98
C THR A 105 -3.01 -6.70 -19.37
N GLU A 106 -2.86 -6.96 -20.66
CA GLU A 106 -2.37 -8.22 -21.21
C GLU A 106 -0.96 -8.55 -20.73
N GLU A 107 -0.10 -7.53 -20.57
CA GLU A 107 1.26 -7.71 -20.07
C GLU A 107 1.26 -8.03 -18.57
N LYS A 108 0.49 -7.29 -17.78
CA LYS A 108 0.36 -7.54 -16.33
C LYS A 108 -0.31 -8.87 -16.03
N ALA A 109 -1.25 -9.29 -16.87
CA ALA A 109 -1.99 -10.54 -16.72
C ALA A 109 -1.09 -11.78 -16.82
N LYS A 110 0.07 -11.70 -17.48
CA LYS A 110 1.08 -12.78 -17.55
C LYS A 110 1.67 -13.12 -16.17
N LEU A 111 1.71 -12.14 -15.28
CA LEU A 111 2.20 -12.30 -13.91
C LEU A 111 1.06 -12.55 -12.90
N TYR A 112 -0.19 -12.62 -13.38
CA TYR A 112 -1.33 -12.69 -12.49
C TYR A 112 -1.43 -14.07 -11.81
N ARG A 113 -1.31 -14.11 -10.48
CA ARG A 113 -1.40 -15.37 -9.70
C ARG A 113 -1.84 -15.11 -8.26
N ARG A 114 -2.88 -15.81 -7.81
CA ARG A 114 -3.31 -15.86 -6.40
C ARG A 114 -2.70 -16.98 -5.59
N GLU A 115 -2.47 -18.13 -6.24
CA GLU A 115 -1.98 -19.32 -5.53
C GLU A 115 -0.57 -19.08 -4.98
N PRO A 116 -0.31 -19.48 -3.72
CA PRO A 116 1.03 -19.45 -3.16
C PRO A 116 1.99 -20.25 -4.05
N GLY A 117 3.13 -19.67 -4.37
CA GLY A 117 4.14 -20.33 -5.19
C GLY A 117 5.46 -19.58 -5.13
N THR A 118 6.47 -20.11 -5.82
CA THR A 118 7.76 -19.43 -5.97
C THR A 118 7.71 -18.43 -7.12
N GLY A 119 8.52 -17.37 -7.04
CA GLY A 119 8.67 -16.37 -8.09
C GLY A 119 7.93 -15.05 -7.84
N VAL A 120 7.60 -14.36 -8.94
CA VAL A 120 6.94 -13.04 -8.95
C VAL A 120 5.46 -13.21 -9.29
N SER A 121 4.59 -12.54 -8.54
CA SER A 121 3.16 -12.50 -8.81
C SER A 121 2.59 -11.09 -8.72
N PHE A 122 1.52 -10.88 -9.47
CA PHE A 122 0.64 -9.73 -9.40
C PHE A 122 -0.78 -10.22 -9.13
N PHE A 123 -1.54 -9.55 -8.28
CA PHE A 123 -2.96 -9.83 -8.09
C PHE A 123 -3.60 -8.66 -7.33
N SER A 124 -4.92 -8.52 -7.44
CA SER A 124 -5.68 -7.56 -6.63
C SER A 124 -6.26 -8.27 -5.41
N ASN A 125 -6.33 -7.60 -4.25
CA ASN A 125 -7.02 -8.06 -3.04
C ASN A 125 -6.60 -9.45 -2.50
N ILE A 126 -5.89 -9.52 -1.35
CA ILE A 126 -5.38 -10.79 -0.80
C ILE A 126 -6.51 -11.76 -0.42
N ASP A 127 -7.57 -11.24 0.17
CA ASP A 127 -8.66 -11.96 0.80
C ASP A 127 -10.00 -11.84 0.03
N LEU A 128 -9.92 -11.59 -1.29
CA LEU A 128 -11.06 -11.25 -2.15
C LEU A 128 -12.31 -12.14 -1.94
N PHE A 129 -12.11 -13.44 -1.78
CA PHE A 129 -13.19 -14.43 -1.64
C PHE A 129 -13.63 -14.70 -0.19
N HIS A 130 -12.89 -14.19 0.79
CA HIS A 130 -13.13 -14.45 2.21
C HIS A 130 -13.60 -13.21 2.96
N SER A 131 -13.27 -12.01 2.47
CA SER A 131 -13.63 -10.76 3.10
C SER A 131 -15.04 -10.26 2.74
N LYS A 132 -15.64 -9.50 3.65
CA LYS A 132 -16.98 -8.91 3.46
C LYS A 132 -17.03 -7.83 2.39
N ALA A 133 -15.90 -7.19 2.13
CA ALA A 133 -15.69 -6.24 1.05
C ALA A 133 -14.21 -6.26 0.63
N ALA A 134 -13.96 -6.08 -0.67
CA ALA A 134 -12.65 -5.89 -1.24
C ALA A 134 -12.13 -4.45 -0.99
N SER A 135 -10.81 -4.32 -0.91
CA SER A 135 -10.11 -3.05 -0.89
C SER A 135 -10.02 -2.43 -2.29
N TRP A 136 -10.26 -1.12 -2.35
CA TRP A 136 -10.05 -0.30 -3.55
C TRP A 136 -8.55 0.05 -3.69
N ARG A 137 -7.76 -0.87 -4.24
CA ARG A 137 -6.30 -0.77 -4.36
C ARG A 137 -5.76 -1.41 -5.64
#